data_AF-A0A971GQW2-F1
#
_entry.id   AF-A0A971GQW2-F1
#
_cell.length_a   1.000
_cell.length_b   1.000
_cell.length_c   1.000
_cell.angle_alpha   90.00
_cell.angle_beta   90.00
_cell.angle_gamma   90.00
#
_symmetry.space_group_name_H-M   'P 1'
#
loop_
_entity.id
_entity.type
_entity.pdbx_description
1 polymer ?
#
loop_
_entity_poly.entity_id
_entity_poly.type
_entity_poly.pdbx_seq_one_letter_code
_entity_poly.pdbx_strand_id
1 'polypeptide(L)'
;MDISYIRKRDGRVVPFTADKITDAIFKAAQAVGGTSREMAQTASASVIDILNIVYKDGRIPTVENVQDLVEKMLIERGHAKVAKAFIIYREQHRRLRESKDLLNEGLELIDNYLDRSDWRVNENSNMSYSLQGLNNHISTSITAKYWLERIYPPEIREKHINGDFHLHDLGLLSAYCVGWDLHDLLIRGFCGVPGKVESKPANHFRSALGQIVNFFYTLQGESAGAQAFANFDTYLAPFIYYDKLDYDGVKQSLQEFVFNMNIPTRVGFQTPFTNVTLDLVPPSTVASDYVVIGGQLKDRTYGEFQKEMDMFNSAFAECLTEGDAKNRIFTFPIPTYNISKDFEWDNPKLDRVWQMTAKYGIPYFAN
;
A
#
# COMPACT_ATOMS: atom_id res chain seq x y z
N MET A 1 31.67 0.99 45.43
CA MET A 1 32.19 0.51 44.14
C MET A 1 31.88 1.59 43.15
N ASP A 2 32.91 2.13 42.50
CA ASP A 2 32.71 3.13 41.46
C ASP A 2 32.24 2.46 40.17
N ILE A 3 31.34 3.12 39.46
CA ILE A 3 30.85 2.64 38.17
C ILE A 3 32.03 2.57 37.20
N SER A 4 32.37 1.34 36.83
CA SER A 4 33.51 1.05 35.94
C SER A 4 33.08 0.94 34.48
N TYR A 5 31.81 0.65 34.22
CA TYR A 5 31.29 0.36 32.89
C TYR A 5 29.95 1.03 32.62
N ILE A 6 29.70 1.33 31.35
CA ILE A 6 28.43 1.85 30.84
C ILE A 6 27.97 1.03 29.65
N ARG A 7 26.67 0.74 29.59
CA ARG A 7 26.04 0.04 28.46
C ARG A 7 25.61 1.05 27.41
N LYS A 8 26.20 0.95 26.23
CA LYS A 8 25.79 1.72 25.04
C LYS A 8 24.46 1.20 24.49
N ARG A 9 23.82 2.02 23.64
CA ARG A 9 22.53 1.72 23.01
C ARG A 9 22.57 0.50 22.07
N ASP A 10 23.75 0.15 21.55
CA ASP A 10 24.01 -1.03 20.72
C ASP A 10 24.31 -2.30 21.55
N GLY A 11 24.08 -2.25 22.87
CA GLY A 11 24.34 -3.36 23.79
C GLY A 11 25.80 -3.50 24.24
N ARG A 12 26.76 -2.80 23.61
CA ARG A 12 28.17 -2.89 24.00
C ARG A 12 28.42 -2.29 25.38
N VAL A 13 29.24 -2.98 26.17
CA VAL A 13 29.69 -2.52 27.48
C VAL A 13 31.08 -1.90 27.31
N VAL A 14 31.22 -0.62 27.66
CA VAL A 14 32.48 0.12 27.54
C VAL A 14 32.89 0.74 28.88
N PRO A 15 34.18 1.07 29.08
CA PRO A 15 34.61 1.78 30.28
C PRO A 15 33.87 3.10 30.46
N PHE A 16 33.43 3.38 31.69
CA PHE A 16 32.80 4.64 32.05
C PHE A 16 33.83 5.78 32.05
N THR A 17 33.47 6.95 31.51
CA THR A 17 34.36 8.11 31.46
C THR A 17 33.60 9.35 31.91
N ALA A 18 33.96 9.87 33.09
CA ALA A 18 33.34 11.05 33.69
C ALA A 18 33.42 12.30 32.80
N ASP A 19 34.54 12.47 32.07
CA ASP A 19 34.76 13.63 31.20
C ASP A 19 33.70 13.76 30.10
N LYS A 20 33.14 12.64 29.62
CA LYS A 20 32.09 12.67 28.60
C LYS A 20 30.80 13.31 29.10
N ILE A 21 30.48 13.16 30.39
CA ILE A 21 29.31 13.81 31.00
C ILE A 21 29.59 15.30 31.17
N THR A 22 30.77 15.64 31.70
CA THR A 22 31.22 17.02 31.88
C THR A 22 31.19 17.78 30.56
N ASP A 23 31.73 17.21 29.48
CA ASP A 23 31.76 17.84 28.16
C ASP A 23 30.37 18.00 27.56
N ALA A 24 29.46 17.05 27.77
CA ALA A 24 28.08 17.15 27.30
C ALA A 24 27.30 18.25 28.03
N ILE A 25 27.45 18.35 29.36
CA ILE A 25 26.86 19.44 30.17
C ILE A 25 27.46 20.79 29.77
N PHE A 26 28.78 20.84 29.57
CA PHE A 26 29.47 22.08 29.19
C PHE A 26 29.03 22.58 27.81
N LYS A 27 28.89 21.69 26.81
CA LYS A 27 28.35 22.05 25.49
C LYS A 27 26.93 22.60 25.57
N ALA A 28 26.08 22.01 26.41
CA ALA A 28 24.73 22.52 26.63
C ALA A 28 24.74 23.89 27.34
N ALA A 29 25.66 24.11 28.28
CA ALA A 29 25.85 25.39 28.94
C ALA A 29 26.35 26.47 27.97
N GLN A 30 27.31 26.14 27.08
CA GLN A 30 27.81 27.05 26.06
C GLN A 30 26.72 27.49 25.07
N ALA A 31 25.82 26.58 24.69
CA ALA A 31 24.69 26.88 23.80
C ALA A 31 23.72 27.93 24.37
N VAL A 32 23.75 28.18 25.69
CA VAL A 32 22.95 29.22 26.36
C VAL A 32 23.80 30.37 26.93
N GLY A 33 25.06 30.48 26.51
CA GLY A 33 25.97 31.56 26.90
C GLY A 33 26.79 31.32 28.17
N GLY A 34 26.80 30.09 28.70
CA GLY A 34 27.61 29.71 29.86
C GLY A 34 29.08 29.45 29.49
N THR A 35 30.00 29.96 30.30
CA THR A 35 31.46 29.87 30.05
C THR A 35 32.23 29.05 31.10
N SER A 36 31.60 28.72 32.24
CA SER A 36 32.29 28.02 33.33
C SER A 36 32.24 26.50 33.15
N ARG A 37 33.41 25.92 32.89
CA ARG A 37 33.61 24.45 32.88
C ARG A 37 33.58 23.85 34.29
N GLU A 38 33.94 24.64 35.31
CA GLU A 38 33.91 24.23 36.72
C GLU A 38 32.47 23.91 37.20
N MET A 39 31.48 24.72 36.77
CA MET A 39 30.07 24.42 37.05
C MET A 39 29.62 23.11 36.40
N ALA A 40 30.08 22.81 35.18
CA ALA A 40 29.80 21.54 34.51
C ALA A 40 30.48 20.35 35.21
N GLN A 41 31.70 20.52 35.73
CA GLN A 41 32.40 19.51 36.53
C GLN A 41 31.67 19.22 37.85
N THR A 42 31.19 20.27 38.54
CA THR A 42 30.45 20.14 39.79
C THR A 42 29.11 19.40 39.58
N ALA A 43 28.40 19.72 38.49
CA ALA A 43 27.19 19.01 38.11
C ALA A 43 27.48 17.54 37.74
N SER A 44 28.55 17.29 36.99
CA SER A 44 28.99 15.94 36.60
C SER A 44 29.36 15.08 37.82
N ALA A 45 30.13 15.63 38.77
CA ALA A 45 30.48 14.94 40.01
C ALA A 45 29.23 14.53 40.82
N SER A 46 28.25 15.43 40.92
CA SER A 46 26.99 15.14 41.62
C SER A 46 26.17 14.04 40.94
N VAL A 47 26.18 13.99 39.60
CA VAL A 47 25.54 12.92 38.83
C VAL A 47 26.25 11.59 39.08
N ILE A 48 27.59 11.58 39.12
CA ILE A 48 28.39 10.37 39.38
C ILE A 48 28.11 9.84 40.79
N ASP A 49 28.04 10.69 41.79
CA ASP A 49 27.72 10.31 43.16
C ASP A 49 26.36 9.61 43.25
N ILE A 50 25.35 10.17 42.59
CA ILE A 50 24.00 9.57 42.55
C ILE A 50 24.01 8.24 41.78
N LEU A 51 24.72 8.16 40.65
CA LEU A 51 24.83 6.90 39.92
C LEU A 51 25.50 5.81 40.78
N ASN A 52 26.57 6.14 41.51
CA ASN A 52 27.26 5.22 42.41
C ASN A 52 26.36 4.70 43.55
N ILE A 53 25.38 5.50 43.99
CA ILE A 53 24.38 5.09 44.98
C ILE A 53 23.31 4.18 44.35
N VAL A 54 22.75 4.59 43.20
CA VAL A 54 21.65 3.87 42.53
C VAL A 54 22.08 2.52 41.96
N TYR A 55 23.33 2.40 41.50
CA TYR A 55 23.86 1.20 40.86
C TYR A 55 24.81 0.39 41.76
N LYS A 56 24.70 0.56 43.09
CA LYS A 56 25.50 -0.14 44.09
C LYS A 56 25.38 -1.68 44.02
N ASP A 57 24.28 -2.18 43.46
CA ASP A 57 23.98 -3.61 43.30
C ASP A 57 24.75 -4.28 42.14
N GLY A 58 25.72 -3.59 41.51
CA GLY A 58 26.50 -4.13 40.39
C GLY A 58 25.80 -4.08 39.03
N ARG A 59 24.64 -3.43 38.95
CA ARG A 59 23.94 -3.16 37.68
C ARG A 59 24.73 -2.15 36.84
N ILE A 60 24.79 -2.36 35.53
CA ILE A 60 25.48 -1.45 34.60
C ILE A 60 24.49 -0.38 34.12
N PRO A 61 24.74 0.92 34.34
CA PRO A 61 23.87 1.98 33.85
C PRO A 61 23.86 2.03 32.32
N THR A 62 22.71 2.36 31.74
CA THR A 62 22.59 2.65 30.31
C THR A 62 22.89 4.13 30.04
N VAL A 63 23.22 4.45 28.79
CA VAL A 63 23.38 5.84 28.34
C VAL A 63 22.12 6.68 28.63
N GLU A 64 20.91 6.11 28.52
CA GLU A 64 19.66 6.83 28.81
C GLU A 64 19.54 7.14 30.30
N ASN A 65 19.84 6.19 31.17
CA ASN A 65 19.75 6.42 32.62
C ASN A 65 20.68 7.55 33.08
N VAL A 66 21.88 7.62 32.50
CA VAL A 66 22.83 8.72 32.77
C VAL A 66 22.27 10.05 32.26
N GLN A 67 21.70 10.08 31.05
CA GLN A 67 21.14 11.30 30.47
C GLN A 67 19.91 11.82 31.22
N ASP A 68 19.00 10.93 31.62
CA ASP A 68 17.80 11.28 32.37
C ASP A 68 18.16 11.85 33.75
N LEU A 69 19.20 11.30 34.39
CA LEU A 69 19.70 11.80 35.66
C LEU A 69 20.37 13.17 35.52
N VAL A 70 21.15 13.40 34.47
CA VAL A 70 21.74 14.73 34.17
C VAL A 70 20.62 15.77 33.99
N GLU A 71 19.57 15.44 33.24
CA GLU A 71 18.43 16.32 33.02
C GLU A 71 17.73 16.68 34.33
N LYS A 72 17.39 15.66 35.14
CA LYS A 72 16.76 15.85 36.45
C LYS A 72 17.60 16.75 37.35
N MET A 73 18.91 16.50 37.43
CA MET A 73 19.84 17.28 38.24
C MET A 73 19.96 18.74 37.79
N LEU A 74 19.97 19.01 36.48
CA LEU A 74 20.03 20.37 35.95
C LEU A 74 18.74 21.15 36.26
N ILE A 75 17.59 20.48 36.26
CA ILE A 75 16.30 21.09 36.64
C ILE A 75 16.24 21.39 38.14
N GLU A 76 16.57 20.41 38.99
CA GLU A 76 16.52 20.53 40.45
C GLU A 76 17.47 21.61 40.99
N ARG A 77 18.59 21.87 40.29
CA ARG A 77 19.55 22.93 40.63
C ARG A 77 19.23 24.31 40.03
N GLY A 78 18.06 24.48 39.42
CA GLY A 78 17.61 25.76 38.86
C GLY A 78 18.26 26.14 37.52
N HIS A 79 18.99 25.22 36.88
CA HIS A 79 19.60 25.45 35.56
C HIS A 79 18.65 25.07 34.40
N ALA A 80 17.38 25.48 34.50
CA ALA A 80 16.34 25.11 33.54
C ALA A 80 16.68 25.45 32.07
N LYS A 81 17.38 26.57 31.82
CA LYS A 81 17.84 26.95 30.47
C LYS A 81 18.87 25.95 29.91
N VAL A 82 19.81 25.50 30.75
CA VAL A 82 20.84 24.52 30.38
C VAL A 82 20.21 23.14 30.19
N ALA A 83 19.27 22.75 31.07
CA ALA A 83 18.50 21.51 30.93
C ALA A 83 17.74 21.47 29.59
N LYS A 84 17.04 22.55 29.22
CA LYS A 84 16.35 22.65 27.93
C LYS A 84 17.31 22.52 26.74
N ALA A 85 18.46 23.18 26.79
CA ALA A 85 19.48 23.06 25.73
C ALA A 85 20.07 21.64 25.64
N PHE A 86 20.25 20.98 26.79
CA PHE A 86 20.71 19.59 26.86
C PHE A 86 19.68 18.61 26.26
N ILE A 87 18.39 18.78 26.58
CA ILE A 87 17.28 18.00 26.01
C ILE A 87 17.23 18.17 24.48
N ILE A 88 17.29 19.42 24.00
CA ILE A 88 17.28 19.71 22.56
C ILE A 88 18.50 19.09 21.86
N TYR A 89 19.70 19.20 22.46
CA TYR A 89 20.92 18.61 21.93
C TYR A 89 20.84 17.07 21.85
N ARG A 90 20.30 16.42 22.90
CA ARG A 90 20.04 14.97 22.95
C ARG A 90 19.08 14.56 21.83
N GLU A 91 18.00 15.32 21.64
CA GLU A 91 17.01 15.09 20.60
C GLU A 91 17.59 15.23 19.19
N GLN A 92 18.36 16.29 18.94
CA GLN A 92 19.05 16.49 17.65
C GLN A 92 20.03 15.35 17.35
N HIS A 93 20.81 14.93 18.34
CA HIS A 93 21.76 13.83 18.17
C HIS A 93 21.07 12.46 18.03
N ARG A 94 19.90 12.28 18.66
CA ARG A 94 19.04 11.12 18.43
C ARG A 94 18.59 11.09 16.98
N ARG A 95 18.03 12.20 16.47
CA ARG A 95 17.58 12.33 15.07
C ARG A 95 18.70 12.12 14.05
N LEU A 96 19.90 12.67 14.29
CA LEU A 96 21.05 12.47 13.40
C LEU A 96 21.49 11.00 13.33
N ARG A 97 21.36 10.24 14.43
CA ARG A 97 21.65 8.81 14.45
C ARG A 97 20.56 8.01 13.75
N GLU A 98 19.30 8.24 14.09
CA GLU A 98 18.15 7.64 13.39
C GLU A 98 18.25 7.87 11.87
N SER A 99 18.66 9.06 11.44
CA SER A 99 18.83 9.36 10.01
C SER A 99 19.98 8.61 9.36
N LYS A 100 21.09 8.38 10.07
CA LYS A 100 22.21 7.57 9.56
C LYS A 100 21.86 6.10 9.49
N ASP A 101 21.17 5.60 10.50
CA ASP A 101 20.73 4.21 10.56
C ASP A 101 19.74 3.93 9.43
N LEU A 102 18.76 4.81 9.19
CA LEU A 102 17.84 4.73 8.05
C LEU A 102 18.54 4.74 6.69
N LEU A 103 19.62 5.53 6.54
CA LEU A 103 20.35 5.61 5.28
C LEU A 103 21.17 4.34 5.00
N ASN A 104 21.81 3.79 6.04
CA ASN A 104 22.51 2.50 5.93
C ASN A 104 21.54 1.36 5.65
N GLU A 105 20.40 1.32 6.35
CA GLU A 105 19.32 0.35 6.05
C GLU A 105 18.82 0.48 4.62
N GLY A 106 18.68 1.71 4.09
CA GLY A 106 18.31 1.94 2.70
C GLY A 106 19.32 1.38 1.70
N LEU A 107 20.62 1.50 1.98
CA LEU A 107 21.68 0.89 1.17
C LEU A 107 21.65 -0.64 1.24
N GLU A 108 21.49 -1.19 2.44
CA GLU A 108 21.36 -2.64 2.66
C GLU A 108 20.14 -3.23 1.92
N LEU A 109 19.00 -2.53 1.88
CA LEU A 109 17.82 -2.96 1.11
C LEU A 109 18.12 -3.07 -0.39
N ILE A 110 18.93 -2.15 -0.93
CA ILE A 110 19.34 -2.18 -2.34
C ILE A 110 20.27 -3.37 -2.58
N ASP A 111 21.31 -3.51 -1.75
CA ASP A 111 22.30 -4.59 -1.88
C ASP A 111 21.62 -5.96 -1.78
N ASN A 112 20.74 -6.14 -0.78
CA ASN A 112 20.01 -7.39 -0.58
C ASN A 112 19.07 -7.74 -1.75
N TYR A 113 18.44 -6.74 -2.35
CA TYR A 113 17.63 -6.95 -3.54
C TYR A 113 18.49 -7.37 -4.73
N LEU A 114 19.61 -6.68 -4.97
CA LEU A 114 20.54 -6.98 -6.07
C LEU A 114 21.14 -8.38 -5.97
N ASP A 115 21.53 -8.79 -4.76
CA ASP A 115 22.08 -10.11 -4.47
C ASP A 115 21.00 -11.20 -4.34
N ARG A 116 19.70 -10.82 -4.39
CA ARG A 116 18.53 -11.70 -4.17
C ARG A 116 18.62 -12.49 -2.86
N SER A 117 19.25 -11.92 -1.85
CA SER A 117 19.46 -12.54 -0.54
C SER A 117 18.23 -12.42 0.37
N ASP A 118 17.37 -11.43 0.14
CA ASP A 118 16.11 -11.25 0.88
C ASP A 118 14.98 -12.10 0.25
N TRP A 119 14.33 -12.92 1.07
CA TRP A 119 13.17 -13.71 0.65
C TRP A 119 11.99 -12.84 0.20
N ARG A 120 11.89 -11.60 0.69
CA ARG A 120 10.85 -10.63 0.31
C ARG A 120 10.88 -10.25 -1.16
N VAL A 121 12.02 -10.45 -1.83
CA VAL A 121 12.11 -10.33 -3.30
C VAL A 121 11.14 -11.29 -3.99
N ASN A 122 10.83 -12.43 -3.37
CA ASN A 122 9.93 -13.46 -3.89
C ASN A 122 8.55 -13.50 -3.18
N GLU A 123 8.25 -12.56 -2.28
CA GLU A 123 6.98 -12.56 -1.52
C GLU A 123 5.77 -12.34 -2.42
N ASN A 124 5.91 -11.52 -3.47
CA ASN A 124 4.84 -11.22 -4.39
C ASN A 124 5.00 -12.00 -5.71
N SER A 125 4.15 -13.00 -5.91
CA SER A 125 4.17 -13.85 -7.12
C SER A 125 3.92 -13.09 -8.43
N ASN A 126 3.34 -11.89 -8.35
CA ASN A 126 3.09 -11.04 -9.52
C ASN A 126 4.29 -10.14 -9.87
N MET A 127 5.30 -10.01 -8.99
CA MET A 127 6.52 -9.23 -9.27
C MET A 127 7.65 -10.09 -9.80
N SER A 128 8.48 -9.48 -10.65
CA SER A 128 9.74 -10.07 -11.10
C SER A 128 10.92 -9.14 -10.82
N TYR A 129 12.10 -9.74 -10.68
CA TYR A 129 13.35 -9.01 -10.50
C TYR A 129 13.57 -8.00 -11.63
N SER A 130 13.41 -6.73 -11.29
CA SER A 130 13.49 -5.60 -12.21
C SER A 130 13.84 -4.31 -11.46
N LEU A 131 14.22 -3.26 -12.20
CA LEU A 131 14.42 -1.93 -11.63
C LEU A 131 13.17 -1.41 -10.92
N GLN A 132 12.01 -1.69 -11.49
CA GLN A 132 10.77 -1.26 -10.89
C GLN A 132 10.38 -2.09 -9.66
N GLY A 133 10.69 -3.38 -9.66
CA GLY A 133 10.59 -4.23 -8.47
C GLY A 133 11.49 -3.74 -7.34
N LEU A 134 12.71 -3.26 -7.66
CA LEU A 134 13.62 -2.65 -6.70
C LEU A 134 12.99 -1.38 -6.07
N ASN A 135 12.49 -0.47 -6.91
CA ASN A 135 11.81 0.74 -6.43
C ASN A 135 10.64 0.41 -5.49
N ASN A 136 9.84 -0.60 -5.86
CA ASN A 136 8.73 -1.05 -5.01
C ASN A 136 9.22 -1.67 -3.70
N HIS A 137 10.24 -2.53 -3.74
CA HIS A 137 10.82 -3.17 -2.55
C HIS A 137 11.35 -2.16 -1.54
N ILE A 138 12.08 -1.13 -2.01
CA ILE A 138 12.57 -0.05 -1.16
C ILE A 138 11.40 0.74 -0.57
N SER A 139 10.46 1.18 -1.42
CA SER A 139 9.32 2.01 -1.01
C SER A 139 8.45 1.29 0.03
N THR A 140 8.11 0.03 -0.21
CA THR A 140 7.27 -0.78 0.68
C THR A 140 7.95 -1.05 2.02
N SER A 141 9.25 -1.36 2.02
CA SER A 141 10.01 -1.58 3.26
C SER A 141 10.10 -0.34 4.14
N ILE A 142 10.38 0.82 3.54
CA ILE A 142 10.41 2.11 4.26
C ILE A 142 9.03 2.46 4.80
N THR A 143 7.98 2.26 3.99
CA THR A 143 6.61 2.56 4.37
C THR A 143 6.12 1.68 5.52
N ALA A 144 6.46 0.39 5.50
CA ALA A 144 6.13 -0.52 6.58
C ALA A 144 6.80 -0.10 7.91
N LYS A 145 8.07 0.32 7.86
CA LYS A 145 8.75 0.85 9.05
C LYS A 145 8.08 2.12 9.56
N TYR A 146 7.64 3.01 8.68
CA TYR A 146 6.91 4.21 9.08
C TYR A 146 5.60 3.89 9.82
N TRP A 147 4.81 2.94 9.31
CA TRP A 147 3.60 2.46 10.00
C TRP A 147 3.92 1.99 11.42
N LEU A 148 4.91 1.11 11.57
CA LEU A 148 5.24 0.47 12.83
C LEU A 148 5.93 1.42 13.84
N GLU A 149 6.67 2.42 13.38
CA GLU A 149 7.43 3.33 14.24
C GLU A 149 6.73 4.65 14.54
N ARG A 150 5.84 5.11 13.67
CA ARG A 150 5.23 6.45 13.78
C ARG A 150 3.72 6.44 13.95
N ILE A 151 3.02 5.43 13.43
CA ILE A 151 1.55 5.39 13.44
C ILE A 151 1.01 4.41 14.49
N TYR A 152 1.47 3.17 14.46
CA TYR A 152 1.01 2.16 15.40
C TYR A 152 1.68 2.31 16.79
N PRO A 153 0.93 2.05 17.88
CA PRO A 153 1.51 1.94 19.21
C PRO A 153 2.57 0.83 19.29
N PRO A 154 3.59 0.97 20.18
CA PRO A 154 4.64 -0.03 20.35
C PRO A 154 4.12 -1.45 20.60
N GLU A 155 3.06 -1.61 21.39
CA GLU A 155 2.45 -2.91 21.67
C GLU A 155 1.92 -3.64 20.43
N ILE A 156 1.41 -2.91 19.44
CA ILE A 156 0.89 -3.47 18.19
C ILE A 156 2.06 -3.88 17.30
N ARG A 157 3.09 -3.03 17.20
CA ARG A 157 4.31 -3.34 16.47
C ARG A 157 4.98 -4.60 17.01
N GLU A 158 5.17 -4.69 18.32
CA GLU A 158 5.84 -5.84 18.95
C GLU A 158 5.11 -7.15 18.67
N LYS A 159 3.78 -7.16 18.79
CA LYS A 159 2.96 -8.34 18.48
C LYS A 159 3.03 -8.73 17.00
N HIS A 160 3.06 -7.76 16.09
CA HIS A 160 3.26 -8.03 14.66
C HIS A 160 4.64 -8.64 14.38
N ILE A 161 5.70 -8.07 14.96
CA ILE A 161 7.09 -8.55 14.78
C ILE A 161 7.27 -9.95 15.38
N ASN A 162 6.65 -10.22 16.53
CA ASN A 162 6.70 -11.53 17.19
C ASN A 162 5.82 -12.59 16.52
N GLY A 163 4.98 -12.21 15.56
CA GLY A 163 4.08 -13.11 14.84
C GLY A 163 2.82 -13.49 15.62
N ASP A 164 2.44 -12.74 16.66
CA ASP A 164 1.19 -12.95 17.40
C ASP A 164 -0.03 -12.66 16.51
N PHE A 165 0.12 -11.71 15.58
CA PHE A 165 -0.78 -11.50 14.45
C PHE A 165 -0.02 -10.86 13.28
N HIS A 166 -0.64 -10.82 12.10
CA HIS A 166 -0.06 -10.20 10.91
C HIS A 166 -0.85 -8.96 10.48
N LEU A 167 -0.16 -7.82 10.34
CA LEU A 167 -0.72 -6.62 9.73
C LEU A 167 -0.45 -6.69 8.23
N HIS A 168 -1.52 -6.79 7.46
CA HIS A 168 -1.44 -6.87 6.01
C HIS A 168 -1.11 -5.51 5.38
N ASP A 169 -0.44 -5.54 4.23
CA ASP A 169 -0.29 -4.41 3.30
C ASP A 169 0.35 -3.14 3.88
N LEU A 170 1.25 -3.29 4.85
CA LEU A 170 2.07 -2.20 5.40
C LEU A 170 2.95 -1.50 4.35
N GLY A 171 3.06 -2.04 3.13
CA GLY A 171 3.86 -1.48 2.04
C GLY A 171 3.30 -0.18 1.45
N LEU A 172 2.05 0.19 1.72
CA LEU A 172 1.47 1.47 1.29
C LEU A 172 0.82 2.21 2.46
N LEU A 173 0.92 3.55 2.44
CA LEU A 173 0.16 4.44 3.31
C LEU A 173 -1.17 4.78 2.65
N SER A 174 -2.01 3.77 2.44
CA SER A 174 -3.31 3.95 1.79
C SER A 174 -4.35 2.92 2.22
N ALA A 175 -5.54 3.02 1.64
CA ALA A 175 -6.58 2.01 1.73
C ALA A 175 -6.13 0.66 1.13
N TYR A 176 -6.76 -0.41 1.60
CA TYR A 176 -6.51 -1.76 1.12
C TYR A 176 -7.14 -1.97 -0.27
N CYS A 177 -8.41 -2.33 -0.35
CA CYS A 177 -9.13 -2.56 -1.61
C CYS A 177 -10.21 -1.49 -1.83
N VAL A 178 -10.62 -1.29 -3.08
CA VAL A 178 -11.70 -0.36 -3.43
C VAL A 178 -12.63 -0.99 -4.47
N GLY A 179 -13.93 -1.00 -4.15
CA GLY A 179 -15.01 -1.23 -5.11
C GLY A 179 -15.49 0.11 -5.64
N TRP A 180 -15.46 0.28 -6.96
CA TRP A 180 -15.81 1.53 -7.63
C TRP A 180 -17.19 1.46 -8.26
N ASP A 181 -17.84 2.61 -8.33
CA ASP A 181 -19.09 2.76 -9.06
C ASP A 181 -18.78 3.03 -10.55
N LEU A 182 -19.05 2.04 -11.40
CA LEU A 182 -18.88 2.19 -12.85
C LEU A 182 -19.84 3.24 -13.42
N HIS A 183 -21.03 3.37 -12.86
CA HIS A 183 -22.02 4.33 -13.32
C HIS A 183 -21.53 5.77 -13.16
N ASP A 184 -20.86 6.10 -12.05
CA ASP A 184 -20.25 7.43 -11.86
C ASP A 184 -19.17 7.72 -12.92
N LEU A 185 -18.32 6.73 -13.25
CA LEU A 185 -17.34 6.86 -14.33
C LEU A 185 -18.03 7.11 -15.69
N LEU A 186 -19.15 6.43 -15.97
CA LEU A 186 -19.91 6.60 -17.21
C LEU A 186 -20.68 7.94 -17.27
N ILE A 187 -20.98 8.56 -16.13
CA ILE A 187 -21.60 9.89 -16.06
C ILE A 187 -20.57 11.01 -16.17
N ARG A 188 -19.45 10.92 -15.44
CA ARG A 188 -18.49 12.01 -15.28
C ARG A 188 -17.31 11.92 -16.24
N GLY A 189 -16.99 10.73 -16.71
CA GLY A 189 -15.71 10.43 -17.35
C GLY A 189 -14.59 10.37 -16.32
N PHE A 190 -13.35 10.25 -16.78
CA PHE A 190 -12.19 10.15 -15.90
C PHE A 190 -11.53 11.52 -15.68
N CYS A 191 -11.78 12.13 -14.52
CA CYS A 191 -11.44 13.52 -14.20
C CYS A 191 -11.14 13.73 -12.69
N GLY A 192 -10.85 14.98 -12.28
CA GLY A 192 -10.83 15.38 -10.87
C GLY A 192 -9.46 15.65 -10.26
N VAL A 193 -8.36 15.52 -11.02
CA VAL A 193 -6.99 15.77 -10.53
C VAL A 193 -6.45 17.08 -11.11
N PRO A 194 -6.19 18.11 -10.29
CA PRO A 194 -5.66 19.39 -10.76
C PRO A 194 -4.37 19.25 -11.57
N GLY A 195 -4.31 19.89 -12.74
CA GLY A 195 -3.14 19.89 -13.62
C GLY A 195 -2.91 18.59 -14.38
N LYS A 196 -3.88 17.66 -14.40
CA LYS A 196 -3.85 16.45 -15.22
C LYS A 196 -4.90 16.54 -16.33
N VAL A 197 -4.69 15.75 -17.39
CA VAL A 197 -5.64 15.62 -18.50
C VAL A 197 -6.88 14.87 -18.01
N GLU A 198 -8.04 15.33 -18.43
CA GLU A 198 -9.33 14.73 -18.10
C GLU A 198 -10.02 14.18 -19.35
N SER A 199 -10.74 13.07 -19.19
CA SER A 199 -11.55 12.47 -20.24
C SER A 199 -13.02 12.76 -20.02
N LYS A 200 -13.72 13.18 -21.08
CA LYS A 200 -15.19 13.21 -21.08
C LYS A 200 -15.77 11.79 -20.98
N PRO A 201 -17.02 11.64 -20.53
CA PRO A 201 -17.73 10.37 -20.56
C PRO A 201 -17.65 9.67 -21.93
N ALA A 202 -17.49 8.35 -21.93
CA ALA A 202 -17.40 7.57 -23.14
C ALA A 202 -18.72 7.54 -23.93
N ASN A 203 -18.65 7.70 -25.25
CA ASN A 203 -19.81 7.56 -26.15
C ASN A 203 -19.90 6.21 -26.86
N HIS A 204 -18.79 5.45 -26.91
CA HIS A 204 -18.67 4.19 -27.65
C HIS A 204 -18.15 3.09 -26.73
N PHE A 205 -18.55 1.85 -26.99
CA PHE A 205 -18.21 0.65 -26.20
C PHE A 205 -16.71 0.51 -26.02
N ARG A 206 -15.96 0.61 -27.12
CA ARG A 206 -14.49 0.55 -27.11
C ARG A 206 -13.86 1.65 -26.26
N SER A 207 -14.40 2.88 -26.32
CA SER A 207 -13.92 3.99 -25.52
C SER A 207 -14.22 3.81 -24.03
N ALA A 208 -15.36 3.22 -23.68
CA ALA A 208 -15.72 2.92 -22.29
C ALA A 208 -14.73 1.89 -21.70
N LEU A 209 -14.47 0.80 -22.42
CA LEU A 209 -13.47 -0.20 -22.03
C LEU A 209 -12.07 0.40 -21.88
N GLY A 210 -11.65 1.26 -22.82
CA GLY A 210 -10.36 1.96 -22.72
C GLY A 210 -10.25 2.90 -21.52
N GLN A 211 -11.34 3.62 -21.17
CA GLN A 211 -11.38 4.44 -19.96
C GLN A 211 -11.33 3.59 -18.69
N ILE A 212 -12.03 2.44 -18.65
CA ILE A 212 -11.97 1.47 -17.55
C ILE A 212 -10.53 0.97 -17.32
N VAL A 213 -9.82 0.62 -18.41
CA VAL A 213 -8.39 0.25 -18.32
C VAL A 213 -7.59 1.36 -17.66
N ASN A 214 -7.65 2.59 -18.20
CA ASN A 214 -6.91 3.73 -17.65
C ASN A 214 -7.27 4.00 -16.18
N PHE A 215 -8.56 3.87 -15.83
CA PHE A 215 -9.06 4.05 -14.48
C PHE A 215 -8.45 3.03 -13.52
N PHE A 216 -8.53 1.73 -13.83
CA PHE A 216 -7.94 0.69 -12.99
C PHE A 216 -6.43 0.83 -12.85
N TYR A 217 -5.71 1.11 -13.94
CA TYR A 217 -4.27 1.29 -13.89
C TYR A 217 -3.85 2.49 -13.04
N THR A 218 -4.62 3.58 -13.09
CA THR A 218 -4.32 4.78 -12.31
C THR A 218 -4.61 4.56 -10.83
N LEU A 219 -5.79 4.04 -10.50
CA LEU A 219 -6.23 3.93 -9.09
C LEU A 219 -5.60 2.76 -8.34
N GLN A 220 -5.09 1.74 -9.03
CA GLN A 220 -4.18 0.77 -8.43
C GLN A 220 -2.89 1.44 -7.88
N GLY A 221 -2.55 2.64 -8.37
CA GLY A 221 -1.53 3.52 -7.80
C GLY A 221 -1.82 3.97 -6.37
N GLU A 222 -3.10 4.05 -6.01
CA GLU A 222 -3.61 4.74 -4.82
C GLU A 222 -4.14 3.77 -3.76
N SER A 223 -4.07 2.45 -3.97
CA SER A 223 -4.52 1.44 -2.99
C SER A 223 -3.71 0.16 -3.10
N ALA A 224 -3.59 -0.59 -2.01
CA ALA A 224 -2.71 -1.75 -1.95
C ALA A 224 -3.25 -3.01 -2.64
N GLY A 225 -4.56 -3.22 -2.56
CA GLY A 225 -5.24 -4.44 -2.96
C GLY A 225 -6.06 -4.28 -4.23
N ALA A 226 -7.13 -5.08 -4.31
CA ALA A 226 -7.97 -5.22 -5.49
C ALA A 226 -8.76 -3.94 -5.83
N GLN A 227 -8.95 -3.72 -7.13
CA GLN A 227 -9.86 -2.73 -7.69
C GLN A 227 -11.01 -3.45 -8.39
N ALA A 228 -12.26 -3.13 -8.04
CA ALA A 228 -13.40 -3.85 -8.56
C ALA A 228 -14.47 -2.95 -9.17
N PHE A 229 -15.13 -3.43 -10.23
CA PHE A 229 -16.41 -2.91 -10.68
C PHE A 229 -17.50 -3.94 -10.47
N ALA A 230 -18.67 -3.47 -10.03
CA ALA A 230 -19.91 -4.24 -9.99
C ALA A 230 -20.77 -3.95 -11.22
N ASN A 231 -21.72 -4.84 -11.50
CA ASN A 231 -22.71 -4.70 -12.58
C ASN A 231 -22.09 -4.39 -13.96
N PHE A 232 -20.96 -5.03 -14.24
CA PHE A 232 -20.08 -4.65 -15.34
C PHE A 232 -20.73 -4.89 -16.71
N ASP A 233 -21.36 -6.05 -16.90
CA ASP A 233 -22.12 -6.39 -18.11
C ASP A 233 -23.40 -5.56 -18.23
N THR A 234 -24.14 -5.37 -17.13
CA THR A 234 -25.35 -4.53 -17.11
C THR A 234 -25.07 -3.11 -17.59
N TYR A 235 -24.04 -2.45 -17.06
CA TYR A 235 -23.74 -1.07 -17.42
C TYR A 235 -23.15 -0.90 -18.82
N LEU A 236 -22.48 -1.92 -19.36
CA LEU A 236 -21.82 -1.84 -20.65
C LEU A 236 -22.65 -2.38 -21.82
N ALA A 237 -23.60 -3.28 -21.58
CA ALA A 237 -24.46 -3.84 -22.61
C ALA A 237 -25.18 -2.80 -23.49
N PRO A 238 -25.70 -1.67 -22.95
CA PRO A 238 -26.35 -0.67 -23.80
C PRO A 238 -25.43 -0.04 -24.85
N PHE A 239 -24.12 0.07 -24.58
CA PHE A 239 -23.17 0.57 -25.57
C PHE A 239 -23.11 -0.32 -26.82
N ILE A 240 -23.25 -1.64 -26.66
CA ILE A 240 -23.28 -2.61 -27.77
C ILE A 240 -24.47 -2.30 -28.69
N TYR A 241 -25.64 -2.04 -28.12
CA TYR A 241 -26.85 -1.69 -28.87
C TYR A 241 -26.70 -0.35 -29.60
N TYR A 242 -26.26 0.71 -28.91
CA TYR A 242 -26.17 2.05 -29.49
C TYR A 242 -25.06 2.15 -30.56
N ASP A 243 -23.96 1.42 -30.40
CA ASP A 243 -22.91 1.30 -31.42
C ASP A 243 -23.27 0.33 -32.55
N LYS A 244 -24.38 -0.43 -32.40
CA LYS A 244 -24.85 -1.45 -33.35
C LYS A 244 -23.80 -2.52 -33.65
N LEU A 245 -23.09 -2.97 -32.61
CA LEU A 245 -22.05 -3.97 -32.76
C LEU A 245 -22.67 -5.35 -32.95
N ASP A 246 -22.04 -6.13 -33.82
CA ASP A 246 -22.26 -7.57 -33.92
C ASP A 246 -21.34 -8.33 -32.96
N TYR A 247 -21.49 -9.66 -32.93
CA TYR A 247 -20.70 -10.52 -32.05
C TYR A 247 -19.19 -10.33 -32.24
N ASP A 248 -18.74 -10.23 -33.50
CA ASP A 248 -17.32 -10.08 -33.82
C ASP A 248 -16.78 -8.73 -33.34
N GLY A 249 -17.55 -7.64 -33.50
CA GLY A 249 -17.21 -6.32 -32.97
C GLY A 249 -17.13 -6.28 -31.44
N VAL A 250 -18.05 -6.96 -30.75
CA VAL A 250 -18.05 -7.09 -29.29
C VAL A 250 -16.85 -7.91 -28.83
N LYS A 251 -16.62 -9.09 -29.43
CA LYS A 251 -15.48 -9.96 -29.12
C LYS A 251 -14.15 -9.25 -29.35
N GLN A 252 -14.00 -8.53 -30.45
CA GLN A 252 -12.77 -7.78 -30.74
C GLN A 252 -12.49 -6.69 -29.70
N SER A 253 -13.53 -5.96 -29.28
CA SER A 253 -13.42 -4.91 -28.25
C SER A 253 -13.07 -5.49 -26.88
N LEU A 254 -13.68 -6.62 -26.52
CA LEU A 254 -13.38 -7.33 -25.27
C LEU A 254 -12.01 -7.99 -25.27
N GLN A 255 -11.56 -8.52 -26.42
CA GLN A 255 -10.20 -9.03 -26.58
C GLN A 255 -9.17 -7.92 -26.32
N GLU A 256 -9.37 -6.74 -26.93
CA GLU A 256 -8.51 -5.58 -26.68
C GLU A 256 -8.50 -5.20 -25.19
N PHE A 257 -9.67 -5.18 -24.55
CA PHE A 257 -9.79 -4.91 -23.12
C PHE A 257 -9.01 -5.94 -22.27
N VAL A 258 -9.27 -7.23 -22.44
CA VAL A 258 -8.60 -8.30 -21.69
C VAL A 258 -7.10 -8.25 -21.89
N PHE A 259 -6.62 -8.02 -23.11
CA PHE A 259 -5.19 -7.96 -23.38
C PHE A 259 -4.55 -6.79 -22.63
N ASN A 260 -5.15 -5.59 -22.72
CA ASN A 260 -4.64 -4.41 -22.01
C ASN A 260 -4.70 -4.55 -20.49
N MET A 261 -5.67 -5.29 -19.94
CA MET A 261 -5.72 -5.60 -18.50
C MET A 261 -4.60 -6.54 -18.05
N ASN A 262 -4.01 -7.33 -18.96
CA ASN A 262 -2.97 -8.31 -18.65
C ASN A 262 -1.55 -7.93 -19.12
N ILE A 263 -1.33 -6.76 -19.75
CA ILE A 263 0.03 -6.31 -20.06
C ILE A 263 0.64 -5.65 -18.81
N PRO A 264 1.75 -6.16 -18.25
CA PRO A 264 2.38 -5.58 -17.07
C PRO A 264 3.13 -4.29 -17.41
N THR A 265 2.43 -3.16 -17.45
CA THR A 265 3.00 -1.85 -17.81
C THR A 265 3.43 -1.00 -16.60
N ARG A 266 3.21 -1.49 -15.36
CA ARG A 266 3.47 -0.75 -14.11
C ARG A 266 4.89 -0.93 -13.54
N VAL A 267 5.22 -0.07 -12.57
CA VAL A 267 6.21 -0.34 -11.52
C VAL A 267 6.05 -1.78 -10.97
N GLY A 268 7.11 -2.58 -11.03
CA GLY A 268 7.18 -3.96 -10.54
C GLY A 268 6.87 -5.02 -11.60
N PHE A 269 6.51 -4.62 -12.83
CA PHE A 269 5.97 -5.52 -13.86
C PHE A 269 4.72 -6.29 -13.38
N GLN A 270 3.88 -5.65 -12.58
CA GLN A 270 2.61 -6.21 -12.13
C GLN A 270 1.46 -5.75 -13.00
N THR A 271 0.54 -6.66 -13.27
CA THR A 271 -0.81 -6.36 -13.75
C THR A 271 -1.69 -5.89 -12.57
N PRO A 272 -2.61 -4.93 -12.78
CA PRO A 272 -3.53 -4.51 -11.74
C PRO A 272 -4.38 -5.67 -11.22
N PHE A 273 -4.50 -5.79 -9.89
CA PHE A 273 -5.37 -6.80 -9.30
C PHE A 273 -6.81 -6.33 -9.45
N THR A 274 -7.49 -6.83 -10.48
CA THR A 274 -8.83 -6.35 -10.85
C THR A 274 -9.88 -7.44 -10.81
N ASN A 275 -11.09 -7.07 -10.43
CA ASN A 275 -12.24 -7.94 -10.42
C ASN A 275 -13.42 -7.26 -11.12
N VAL A 276 -14.16 -8.01 -11.93
CA VAL A 276 -15.42 -7.56 -12.52
C VAL A 276 -16.53 -8.51 -12.11
N THR A 277 -17.64 -7.93 -11.64
CA THR A 277 -18.84 -8.70 -11.29
C THR A 277 -19.83 -8.62 -12.44
N LEU A 278 -20.34 -9.78 -12.84
CA LEU A 278 -21.23 -9.98 -13.98
C LEU A 278 -22.57 -10.52 -13.48
N ASP A 279 -23.64 -9.84 -13.87
CA ASP A 279 -24.99 -10.11 -13.37
C ASP A 279 -25.73 -11.19 -14.16
N LEU A 280 -25.39 -11.38 -15.44
CA LEU A 280 -26.09 -12.22 -16.44
C LEU A 280 -27.51 -11.78 -16.79
N VAL A 281 -28.25 -11.29 -15.81
CA VAL A 281 -29.59 -10.75 -15.94
C VAL A 281 -29.60 -9.37 -15.27
N PRO A 282 -30.17 -8.32 -15.88
CA PRO A 282 -30.25 -7.00 -15.27
C PRO A 282 -30.85 -7.10 -13.85
N PRO A 283 -30.11 -6.68 -12.81
CA PRO A 283 -30.60 -6.78 -11.44
C PRO A 283 -31.75 -5.81 -11.24
N SER A 284 -32.77 -6.21 -10.47
CA SER A 284 -33.97 -5.39 -10.21
C SER A 284 -33.67 -4.00 -9.63
N THR A 285 -32.51 -3.82 -8.99
CA THR A 285 -32.04 -2.55 -8.43
C THR A 285 -31.61 -1.53 -9.48
N VAL A 286 -31.25 -1.98 -10.70
CA VAL A 286 -30.74 -1.11 -11.79
C VAL A 286 -31.58 -1.26 -13.06
N ALA A 287 -32.32 -2.36 -13.22
CA ALA A 287 -33.05 -2.69 -14.44
C ALA A 287 -34.05 -1.60 -14.89
N SER A 288 -34.68 -0.90 -13.94
CA SER A 288 -35.62 0.20 -14.23
C SER A 288 -34.95 1.55 -14.48
N ASP A 289 -33.65 1.66 -14.24
CA ASP A 289 -32.94 2.92 -14.40
C ASP A 289 -32.67 3.20 -15.87
N TYR A 290 -32.71 4.49 -16.22
CA TYR A 290 -32.42 4.95 -17.57
C TYR A 290 -30.93 4.80 -17.88
N VAL A 291 -30.64 4.33 -19.09
CA VAL A 291 -29.28 4.11 -19.56
C VAL A 291 -28.52 5.42 -19.68
N VAL A 292 -27.25 5.42 -19.27
CA VAL A 292 -26.31 6.52 -19.51
C VAL A 292 -25.32 6.17 -20.63
N ILE A 293 -25.24 7.01 -21.66
CA ILE A 293 -24.19 6.97 -22.71
C ILE A 293 -23.66 8.38 -22.92
N GLY A 294 -22.33 8.57 -22.93
CA GLY A 294 -21.73 9.89 -23.13
C GLY A 294 -22.07 10.89 -22.02
N GLY A 295 -22.34 10.39 -20.80
CA GLY A 295 -22.77 11.21 -19.67
C GLY A 295 -24.21 11.72 -19.76
N GLN A 296 -25.00 11.18 -20.69
CA GLN A 296 -26.39 11.59 -20.91
C GLN A 296 -27.34 10.41 -20.76
N LEU A 297 -28.45 10.65 -20.05
CA LEU A 297 -29.56 9.71 -19.97
C LEU A 297 -30.19 9.48 -21.35
N LYS A 298 -30.57 8.24 -21.61
CA LYS A 298 -31.29 7.81 -22.80
C LYS A 298 -32.74 7.46 -22.45
N ASP A 299 -33.53 7.19 -23.48
CA ASP A 299 -34.96 6.89 -23.42
C ASP A 299 -35.27 5.45 -23.03
N ARG A 300 -34.25 4.58 -22.94
CA ARG A 300 -34.37 3.16 -22.62
C ARG A 300 -33.79 2.83 -21.26
N THR A 301 -34.27 1.75 -20.66
CA THR A 301 -33.85 1.27 -19.35
C THR A 301 -32.89 0.08 -19.45
N TYR A 302 -32.04 -0.14 -18.44
CA TYR A 302 -31.05 -1.24 -18.46
C TYR A 302 -31.69 -2.63 -18.64
N GLY A 303 -32.92 -2.83 -18.16
CA GLY A 303 -33.67 -4.08 -18.31
C GLY A 303 -33.98 -4.48 -19.76
N GLU A 304 -33.88 -3.54 -20.72
CA GLU A 304 -34.20 -3.80 -22.13
C GLU A 304 -33.04 -4.42 -22.94
N PHE A 305 -31.86 -4.58 -22.34
CA PHE A 305 -30.61 -4.94 -23.04
C PHE A 305 -30.12 -6.37 -22.74
N GLN A 306 -31.03 -7.29 -22.41
CA GLN A 306 -30.67 -8.70 -22.12
C GLN A 306 -29.92 -9.36 -23.27
N LYS A 307 -30.32 -9.08 -24.52
CA LYS A 307 -29.68 -9.67 -25.71
C LYS A 307 -28.21 -9.24 -25.80
N GLU A 308 -27.92 -7.98 -25.52
CA GLU A 308 -26.56 -7.44 -25.52
C GLU A 308 -25.74 -7.95 -24.34
N MET A 309 -26.36 -8.16 -23.17
CA MET A 309 -25.71 -8.82 -22.02
C MET A 309 -25.33 -10.27 -22.34
N ASP A 310 -26.22 -11.03 -22.99
CA ASP A 310 -25.94 -12.41 -23.41
C ASP A 310 -24.75 -12.45 -24.38
N MET A 311 -24.72 -11.51 -25.35
CA MET A 311 -23.63 -11.35 -26.32
C MET A 311 -22.32 -11.00 -25.63
N PHE A 312 -22.35 -10.03 -24.70
CA PHE A 312 -21.21 -9.61 -23.91
C PHE A 312 -20.61 -10.80 -23.15
N ASN A 313 -21.43 -11.52 -22.39
CA ASN A 313 -20.97 -12.61 -21.53
C ASN A 313 -20.40 -13.78 -22.34
N SER A 314 -21.03 -14.13 -23.46
CA SER A 314 -20.53 -15.15 -24.38
C SER A 314 -19.16 -14.77 -24.96
N ALA A 315 -19.04 -13.55 -25.46
CA ALA A 315 -17.80 -13.05 -26.07
C ALA A 315 -16.67 -12.90 -25.03
N PHE A 316 -16.99 -12.43 -23.83
CA PHE A 316 -16.04 -12.27 -22.73
C PHE A 316 -15.48 -13.63 -22.28
N ALA A 317 -16.35 -14.61 -22.05
CA ALA A 317 -15.94 -15.97 -21.70
C ALA A 317 -15.12 -16.64 -22.81
N GLU A 318 -15.46 -16.39 -24.08
CA GLU A 318 -14.69 -16.89 -25.22
C GLU A 318 -13.27 -16.29 -25.24
N CYS A 319 -13.11 -14.98 -25.07
CA CYS A 319 -11.79 -14.33 -24.99
C CYS A 319 -10.91 -14.91 -23.86
N LEU A 320 -11.49 -15.12 -22.67
CA LEU A 320 -10.77 -15.71 -21.54
C LEU A 320 -10.43 -17.19 -21.77
N THR A 321 -11.26 -17.91 -22.51
CA THR A 321 -11.03 -19.33 -22.87
C THR A 321 -9.91 -19.50 -23.90
N GLU A 322 -9.82 -18.60 -24.88
CA GLU A 322 -8.76 -18.59 -25.89
C GLU A 322 -7.38 -18.40 -25.25
N GLY A 323 -7.28 -17.47 -24.29
CA GLY A 323 -6.03 -17.19 -23.57
C GLY A 323 -5.04 -16.35 -24.38
N ASP A 324 -3.80 -16.28 -23.88
CA ASP A 324 -2.74 -15.49 -24.50
C ASP A 324 -2.17 -16.13 -25.78
N ALA A 325 -1.15 -15.51 -26.38
CA ALA A 325 -0.49 -16.03 -27.59
C ALA A 325 0.11 -17.45 -27.43
N LYS A 326 0.21 -17.98 -26.21
CA LYS A 326 0.66 -19.34 -25.89
C LYS A 326 -0.48 -20.19 -25.31
N ASN A 327 -1.73 -19.77 -25.44
CA ASN A 327 -2.93 -20.38 -24.88
C ASN A 327 -2.89 -20.49 -23.35
N ARG A 328 -2.20 -19.56 -22.68
CA ARG A 328 -2.21 -19.47 -21.21
C ARG A 328 -3.41 -18.64 -20.76
N ILE A 329 -3.94 -18.99 -19.59
CA ILE A 329 -5.03 -18.25 -18.95
C ILE A 329 -4.65 -16.77 -18.73
N PHE A 330 -5.61 -15.88 -18.90
CA PHE A 330 -5.52 -14.50 -18.41
C PHE A 330 -5.89 -14.45 -16.93
N THR A 331 -5.05 -13.80 -16.12
CA THR A 331 -5.29 -13.70 -14.68
C THR A 331 -6.33 -12.62 -14.36
N PHE A 332 -6.41 -11.56 -15.17
CA PHE A 332 -7.23 -10.38 -14.91
C PHE A 332 -8.11 -9.94 -16.09
N PRO A 333 -9.16 -9.14 -15.86
CA PRO A 333 -9.80 -9.01 -14.56
C PRO A 333 -10.37 -10.37 -14.14
N ILE A 334 -10.40 -10.63 -12.83
CA ILE A 334 -11.02 -11.83 -12.29
C ILE A 334 -12.53 -11.73 -12.53
N PRO A 335 -13.14 -12.65 -13.30
CA PRO A 335 -14.58 -12.67 -13.49
C PRO A 335 -15.28 -13.30 -12.28
N THR A 336 -16.31 -12.63 -11.76
CA THR A 336 -17.23 -13.17 -10.77
C THR A 336 -18.66 -13.09 -11.30
N TYR A 337 -19.32 -14.23 -11.45
CA TYR A 337 -20.71 -14.31 -11.92
C TYR A 337 -21.68 -14.47 -10.75
N ASN A 338 -22.70 -13.64 -10.72
CA ASN A 338 -23.78 -13.75 -9.72
C ASN A 338 -24.73 -14.90 -10.09
N ILE A 339 -25.06 -15.73 -9.09
CA ILE A 339 -26.02 -16.82 -9.18
C ILE A 339 -27.17 -16.49 -8.24
N SER A 340 -28.38 -16.42 -8.78
CA SER A 340 -29.59 -16.22 -7.99
C SER A 340 -30.30 -17.55 -7.70
N LYS A 341 -31.36 -17.51 -6.87
CA LYS A 341 -32.20 -18.69 -6.61
C LYS A 341 -32.88 -19.23 -7.87
N ASP A 342 -33.15 -18.35 -8.83
CA ASP A 342 -33.88 -18.66 -10.07
C ASP A 342 -32.91 -18.86 -11.25
N PHE A 343 -31.64 -19.17 -10.97
CA PHE A 343 -30.62 -19.34 -11.99
C PHE A 343 -30.89 -20.54 -12.89
N GLU A 344 -30.95 -20.30 -14.20
CA GLU A 344 -31.19 -21.32 -15.21
C GLU A 344 -29.89 -22.05 -15.57
N TRP A 345 -29.62 -23.17 -14.89
CA TRP A 345 -28.40 -23.97 -15.09
C TRP A 345 -28.26 -24.55 -16.51
N ASP A 346 -29.37 -24.92 -17.13
CA ASP A 346 -29.40 -25.52 -18.48
C ASP A 346 -29.54 -24.47 -19.60
N ASN A 347 -29.22 -23.20 -19.33
CA ASN A 347 -29.30 -22.13 -20.32
C ASN A 347 -28.15 -22.24 -21.35
N PRO A 348 -28.44 -22.49 -22.64
CA PRO A 348 -27.41 -22.68 -23.67
C PRO A 348 -26.58 -21.42 -23.93
N LYS A 349 -27.05 -20.24 -23.50
CA LYS A 349 -26.28 -18.99 -23.61
C LYS A 349 -25.08 -18.97 -22.65
N LEU A 350 -25.07 -19.83 -21.64
CA LEU A 350 -23.99 -19.95 -20.65
C LEU A 350 -22.94 -20.99 -21.04
N ASP A 351 -23.10 -21.69 -22.17
CA ASP A 351 -22.18 -22.75 -22.62
C ASP A 351 -20.72 -22.29 -22.65
N ARG A 352 -20.47 -21.05 -23.07
CA ARG A 352 -19.11 -20.46 -23.08
C ARG A 352 -18.56 -20.22 -21.68
N VAL A 353 -19.40 -19.81 -20.74
CA VAL A 353 -19.02 -19.64 -19.33
C VAL A 353 -18.67 -21.01 -18.71
N TRP A 354 -19.44 -22.05 -19.02
CA TRP A 354 -19.15 -23.42 -18.57
C TRP A 354 -17.88 -23.99 -19.19
N GLN A 355 -17.62 -23.73 -20.48
CA GLN A 355 -16.37 -24.11 -21.15
C GLN A 355 -15.16 -23.47 -20.47
N MET A 356 -15.25 -22.17 -20.18
CA MET A 356 -14.22 -21.43 -19.45
C MET A 356 -13.96 -22.06 -18.06
N THR A 357 -15.05 -22.37 -17.34
CA THR A 357 -15.03 -23.01 -16.01
C THR A 357 -14.34 -24.36 -16.05
N ALA A 358 -14.72 -25.22 -17.01
CA ALA A 358 -14.16 -26.55 -17.15
C ALA A 358 -12.67 -26.54 -17.55
N LYS A 359 -12.27 -25.58 -18.39
CA LYS A 359 -10.90 -25.51 -18.90
C LYS A 359 -9.91 -24.95 -17.88
N TYR A 360 -10.31 -23.92 -17.13
CA TYR A 360 -9.38 -23.11 -16.34
C TYR A 360 -9.76 -22.95 -14.86
N GLY A 361 -10.95 -23.40 -14.43
CA GLY A 361 -11.41 -23.21 -13.05
C GLY A 361 -11.81 -21.76 -12.72
N ILE A 362 -11.99 -20.92 -13.74
CA ILE A 362 -12.58 -19.57 -13.65
C ILE A 362 -13.90 -19.58 -14.43
N PRO A 363 -14.93 -18.86 -13.98
CA PRO A 363 -14.92 -17.73 -13.07
C PRO A 363 -15.19 -18.12 -11.61
N TYR A 364 -15.14 -17.15 -10.71
CA TYR A 364 -15.82 -17.30 -9.42
C TYR A 364 -17.33 -17.17 -9.60
N PHE A 365 -18.08 -17.82 -8.71
CA PHE A 365 -19.52 -17.70 -8.64
C PHE A 365 -19.91 -17.17 -7.25
N ALA A 366 -20.72 -16.12 -7.22
CA ALA A 366 -21.22 -15.49 -5.99
C ALA A 366 -22.74 -15.70 -5.87
N ASN A 367 -23.24 -15.94 -4.66
CA ASN A 367 -24.66 -16.13 -4.35
C ASN A 367 -25.18 -14.95 -3.53
#